data_AF-F6HT14-F1
#
_entry.id   AF-F6HT14-F1
#
_cell.length_a   1.000
_cell.length_b   1.000
_cell.length_c   1.000
_cell.angle_alpha   90.00
_cell.angle_beta   90.00
_cell.angle_gamma   90.00
#
_symmetry.space_group_name_H-M   'P 1'
#
loop_
_entity.id
_entity.type
_entity.pdbx_description
1 polymer ?
#
loop_
_entity_poly.entity_id
_entity_poly.type
_entity_poly.pdbx_seq_one_letter_code
_entity_poly.pdbx_strand_id
1 'polypeptide(L)'
;MDVEVGKSTEPPEIFKERTLLIREALIFLNRLVSNPSYSTAVLRVLTSSRDVASLTIDIANRLSRVGQGHWQSENAARQMRESEIVDLARVFRKRVFSYLGDKLS
;
A
#
# COMPACT_ATOMS: atom_id res chain seq x y z
N MET A 1 24.42 -3.63 -1.43
CA MET A 1 23.95 -4.92 -1.98
C MET A 1 22.67 -4.60 -2.73
N ASP A 2 22.77 -4.44 -4.04
CA ASP A 2 21.60 -4.36 -4.92
C ASP A 2 20.86 -5.69 -4.82
N VAL A 3 19.66 -5.64 -4.24
CA VAL A 3 18.75 -6.78 -4.27
C VAL A 3 18.22 -6.82 -5.70
N GLU A 4 18.88 -7.62 -6.55
CA GLU A 4 18.28 -8.19 -7.74
C GLU A 4 17.01 -8.91 -7.31
N VAL A 5 15.89 -8.19 -7.31
CA VAL A 5 14.56 -8.75 -7.07
C VAL A 5 14.25 -9.61 -8.29
N GLY A 6 14.61 -10.89 -8.18
CA GLY A 6 14.33 -11.90 -9.18
C GLY A 6 12.88 -11.83 -9.62
N LYS A 7 12.68 -11.82 -10.93
CA LYS A 7 11.38 -11.94 -11.60
C LYS A 7 10.62 -13.09 -10.92
N SER A 8 9.55 -12.79 -10.20
CA SER A 8 8.84 -13.78 -9.38
C SER A 8 8.44 -14.97 -10.25
N THR A 9 8.91 -16.17 -9.92
CA THR A 9 8.57 -17.45 -10.58
C THR A 9 7.17 -17.93 -10.22
N GLU A 10 6.31 -17.05 -9.70
CA GLU A 10 4.97 -17.41 -9.26
C GLU A 10 4.05 -17.65 -10.46
N PRO A 11 3.17 -18.67 -10.39
CA PRO A 11 2.10 -18.86 -11.34
C PRO A 11 1.31 -17.56 -11.58
N PRO A 12 0.97 -17.23 -12.83
CA PRO A 12 0.25 -16.00 -13.17
C PRO A 12 -1.08 -15.81 -12.41
N GLU A 13 -1.77 -16.91 -12.07
CA GLU A 13 -3.01 -16.86 -11.28
C GLU A 13 -2.76 -16.37 -9.85
N ILE A 14 -1.75 -16.92 -9.17
CA ILE A 14 -1.40 -16.55 -7.79
C ILE A 14 -1.01 -15.07 -7.72
N PHE A 15 -0.26 -14.61 -8.71
CA PHE A 15 0.13 -13.20 -8.82
C PHE A 15 -1.08 -12.28 -8.98
N LYS A 16 -2.05 -12.68 -9.80
CA LYS A 16 -3.29 -11.95 -10.03
C LYS A 16 -4.14 -11.87 -8.76
N GLU A 17 -4.35 -12.99 -8.09
CA GLU A 17 -5.12 -13.05 -6.83
C GLU A 17 -4.50 -12.18 -5.75
N ARG A 18 -3.17 -12.25 -5.58
CA ARG A 18 -2.46 -11.37 -4.65
C ARG A 18 -2.63 -9.90 -4.99
N THR A 19 -2.56 -9.54 -6.26
CA THR A 19 -2.76 -8.15 -6.72
C THR A 19 -4.16 -7.66 -6.39
N LEU A 20 -5.19 -8.49 -6.63
CA LEU A 20 -6.57 -8.17 -6.29
C LEU A 20 -6.78 -8.02 -4.78
N LEU A 21 -6.20 -8.92 -3.98
CA LEU A 21 -6.28 -8.84 -2.53
C LEU A 21 -5.64 -7.56 -1.99
N ILE A 22 -4.46 -7.18 -2.48
CA ILE A 22 -3.78 -5.95 -2.09
C ILE A 22 -4.65 -4.73 -2.42
N ARG A 23 -5.25 -4.71 -3.61
CA ARG A 23 -6.16 -3.65 -4.04
C ARG A 23 -7.36 -3.52 -3.08
N GLU A 24 -8.07 -4.61 -2.80
CA GLU A 24 -9.24 -4.58 -1.92
C GLU A 24 -8.87 -4.21 -0.48
N ALA A 25 -7.74 -4.69 0.03
CA ALA A 25 -7.23 -4.30 1.34
C ALA A 25 -6.96 -2.78 1.41
N LEU A 26 -6.32 -2.20 0.38
CA LEU A 26 -6.08 -0.77 0.33
C LEU A 26 -7.37 0.05 0.20
N ILE A 27 -8.36 -0.42 -0.58
CA ILE A 27 -9.68 0.22 -0.66
C ILE A 27 -10.35 0.23 0.72
N PHE A 28 -10.37 -0.91 1.40
CA PHE A 28 -10.95 -1.05 2.73
C PHE A 28 -10.26 -0.15 3.75
N LEU A 29 -8.92 -0.17 3.79
CA LEU A 29 -8.13 0.69 4.67
C LEU A 29 -8.42 2.17 4.39
N ASN A 30 -8.39 2.60 3.12
CA ASN A 30 -8.70 3.98 2.77
C ASN A 30 -10.12 4.39 3.19
N ARG A 31 -11.12 3.51 3.05
CA ARG A 31 -12.48 3.77 3.52
C ARG A 31 -12.53 3.95 5.04
N LEU A 32 -11.86 3.07 5.79
CA LEU A 32 -11.76 3.17 7.24
C LEU A 32 -11.10 4.47 7.68
N VAL A 33 -9.95 4.82 7.12
CA VAL A 33 -9.21 6.04 7.48
C VAL A 33 -9.84 7.32 6.92
N SER A 34 -10.83 7.21 6.03
CA SER A 34 -11.66 8.32 5.54
C SER A 34 -12.94 8.53 6.34
N ASN A 35 -13.35 7.55 7.13
CA ASN A 35 -14.56 7.66 7.93
C ASN A 35 -14.23 8.39 9.25
N PRO A 36 -14.87 9.52 9.56
CA PRO A 36 -14.61 10.28 10.80
C PRO A 36 -14.76 9.46 12.08
N SER A 37 -15.66 8.47 12.10
CA SER A 37 -15.92 7.62 13.25
C SER A 37 -14.83 6.56 13.49
N TYR A 38 -14.09 6.18 12.45
CA TYR A 38 -13.12 5.08 12.52
C TYR A 38 -11.67 5.54 12.31
N SER A 39 -11.44 6.68 11.68
CA SER A 39 -10.14 7.10 11.20
C SER A 39 -9.08 7.14 12.31
N THR A 40 -9.37 7.82 13.41
CA THR A 40 -8.44 7.94 14.55
C THR A 40 -8.13 6.59 15.19
N ALA A 41 -9.13 5.72 15.36
CA ALA A 41 -8.95 4.42 15.97
C ALA A 41 -8.06 3.51 15.11
N VAL A 42 -8.35 3.47 13.80
CA VAL A 42 -7.61 2.65 12.84
C VAL A 42 -6.17 3.14 12.69
N LEU A 43 -5.97 4.45 12.54
CA LEU A 43 -4.63 5.04 12.47
C LEU A 43 -3.84 4.79 13.77
N ARG A 44 -4.49 4.89 14.93
CA ARG A 44 -3.86 4.56 16.21
C ARG A 44 -3.40 3.10 16.28
N VAL A 45 -4.21 2.15 15.79
CA VAL A 45 -3.84 0.72 15.77
C VAL A 45 -2.66 0.50 14.83
N LEU A 46 -2.67 1.11 13.64
CA LEU A 46 -1.60 1.01 12.65
C LEU A 46 -0.30 1.72 13.07
N THR A 47 -0.36 2.55 14.10
CA THR A 47 0.81 3.24 14.67
C THR A 47 0.90 3.03 16.18
N SER A 48 0.45 1.87 16.68
CA SER A 48 0.37 1.60 18.13
C SER A 48 1.73 1.48 18.78
N SER A 49 2.73 1.01 18.03
CA SER A 49 4.12 0.89 18.43
C SER A 49 5.04 1.37 17.32
N ARG A 50 6.31 1.60 17.64
CA ARG A 50 7.34 1.96 16.67
C ARG A 50 7.45 0.93 15.54
N ASP A 51 7.42 -0.35 15.89
CA ASP A 51 7.59 -1.44 14.92
C ASP A 51 6.40 -1.52 13.96
N VAL A 52 5.17 -1.40 14.49
CA VAL A 52 3.95 -1.43 13.67
C VAL A 52 3.85 -0.18 12.80
N ALA A 53 4.23 0.99 13.33
CA ALA A 53 4.31 2.22 12.57
C ALA A 53 5.35 2.12 11.43
N SER A 54 6.55 1.61 11.73
CA SER A 54 7.61 1.41 10.72
C SER A 54 7.13 0.47 9.62
N LEU A 55 6.53 -0.67 9.98
CA LEU A 55 6.02 -1.63 9.01
C LEU A 55 4.91 -1.02 8.14
N THR A 56 3.98 -0.28 8.74
CA THR A 56 2.91 0.41 8.00
C THR A 56 3.48 1.43 7.00
N ILE A 57 4.45 2.23 7.43
CA ILE A 57 5.14 3.21 6.59
C ILE A 57 5.89 2.51 5.45
N ASP A 58 6.63 1.44 5.75
CA ASP A 58 7.42 0.70 4.76
C ASP A 58 6.53 0.07 3.68
N ILE A 59 5.41 -0.54 4.08
CA ILE A 59 4.43 -1.10 3.15
C ILE A 59 3.81 0.01 2.29
N ALA A 60 3.34 1.10 2.91
CA ALA A 60 2.74 2.22 2.19
C ALA A 60 3.74 2.87 1.21
N ASN A 61 5.00 3.01 1.61
CA ASN A 61 6.08 3.51 0.76
C ASN A 61 6.34 2.57 -0.42
N ARG A 62 6.52 1.27 -0.17
CA ARG A 62 6.78 0.26 -1.21
C ARG A 62 5.65 0.24 -2.24
N LEU A 63 4.40 0.15 -1.79
CA LEU A 63 3.23 0.11 -2.67
C LEU A 63 3.03 1.44 -3.44
N SER A 64 3.35 2.59 -2.83
CA SER A 64 3.25 3.91 -3.49
C SER A 64 4.32 4.19 -4.56
N ARG A 65 5.42 3.43 -4.56
CA ARG A 65 6.56 3.56 -5.50
C ARG A 65 6.55 2.52 -6.62
N VAL A 66 5.67 1.53 -6.53
CA VAL A 66 5.54 0.36 -7.43
C VAL A 66 4.98 0.73 -8.82
N GLY A 67 5.47 1.83 -9.41
CA GLY A 67 5.11 2.30 -10.75
C GLY A 67 6.29 2.68 -11.65
N GLN A 68 7.55 2.55 -11.19
CA GLN A 68 8.72 3.05 -11.94
C GLN A 68 9.67 1.99 -12.52
N GLY A 69 9.38 0.69 -12.41
CA GLY A 69 10.27 -0.29 -13.07
C GLY A 69 9.97 -1.78 -12.88
N HIS A 70 9.02 -2.16 -12.02
CA HIS A 70 8.84 -3.58 -11.67
C HIS A 70 7.56 -4.23 -12.22
N TRP A 71 6.64 -3.42 -12.76
CA TRP A 71 5.32 -3.86 -13.22
C TRP A 71 5.00 -3.34 -14.62
N GLN A 72 5.97 -3.38 -15.53
CA GLN A 72 5.69 -3.18 -16.95
C GLN A 72 5.14 -4.49 -17.50
N SER A 73 3.84 -4.72 -17.32
CA SER A 73 3.15 -5.80 -18.01
C SER A 73 2.68 -5.31 -19.39
N GLU A 74 2.90 -6.11 -20.42
CA GLU A 74 2.31 -5.90 -21.75
C GLU A 74 0.77 -5.99 -21.74
N ASN A 75 0.16 -6.49 -20.66
CA ASN A 75 -1.28 -6.60 -20.51
C ASN A 75 -1.87 -5.31 -19.90
N ALA A 76 -2.61 -4.55 -20.70
CA ALA A 76 -3.26 -3.30 -20.30
C ALA A 76 -4.16 -3.45 -19.05
N ALA A 77 -4.89 -4.56 -18.90
CA ALA A 77 -5.73 -4.78 -17.74
C ALA A 77 -4.91 -5.00 -16.46
N ARG A 78 -3.70 -5.53 -16.59
CA ARG A 78 -2.77 -5.70 -15.46
C ARG A 78 -2.13 -4.37 -15.09
N GLN A 79 -1.69 -3.58 -16.08
CA GLN A 79 -1.15 -2.25 -15.87
C GLN A 79 -2.15 -1.31 -15.16
N MET A 80 -3.42 -1.33 -15.54
CA MET A 80 -4.47 -0.54 -14.88
C MET A 80 -4.64 -0.89 -13.39
N ARG A 81 -4.60 -2.19 -13.04
CA ARG A 81 -4.71 -2.63 -11.63
C ARG A 81 -3.49 -2.19 -10.81
N GLU A 82 -2.31 -2.25 -11.41
CA GLU A 82 -1.07 -1.83 -10.75
C GLU A 82 -1.05 -0.32 -10.50
N SER A 83 -1.48 0.49 -11.47
CA SER A 83 -1.63 1.94 -11.27
C SER A 83 -2.63 2.27 -10.16
N GLU A 84 -3.74 1.52 -10.09
CA GLU A 84 -4.74 1.74 -9.05
C GLU A 84 -4.20 1.43 -7.65
N ILE A 85 -3.42 0.35 -7.49
CA ILE A 85 -2.74 0.04 -6.23
C ILE A 85 -1.80 1.18 -5.83
N VAL A 86 -1.03 1.71 -6.77
CA VAL A 86 -0.11 2.83 -6.52
C VAL A 86 -0.87 4.05 -6.00
N ASP A 87 -1.97 4.42 -6.65
CA ASP A 87 -2.77 5.58 -6.25
C ASP A 87 -3.47 5.37 -4.90
N LEU A 88 -4.07 4.20 -4.68
CA LEU A 88 -4.64 3.82 -3.39
C LEU A 88 -3.60 3.86 -2.26
N ALA A 89 -2.39 3.37 -2.51
CA ALA A 89 -1.30 3.38 -1.56
C ALA A 89 -0.80 4.80 -1.27
N ARG A 90 -0.75 5.69 -2.27
CA ARG A 90 -0.39 7.11 -2.07
C ARG A 90 -1.38 7.83 -1.17
N VAL A 91 -2.68 7.60 -1.37
CA VAL A 91 -3.74 8.18 -0.52
C VAL A 91 -3.60 7.69 0.92
N PHE A 92 -3.46 6.37 1.09
CA PHE A 92 -3.29 5.76 2.41
C PHE A 92 -2.04 6.28 3.11
N ARG A 93 -0.90 6.30 2.40
CA ARG A 93 0.37 6.85 2.87
C ARG A 93 0.21 8.27 3.37
N LYS A 94 -0.38 9.17 2.57
CA LYS A 94 -0.58 10.57 2.97
C LYS A 94 -1.30 10.68 4.31
N ARG A 95 -2.35 9.88 4.52
CA ARG A 95 -3.14 9.89 5.77
C ARG A 95 -2.34 9.39 6.98
N VAL A 96 -1.56 8.32 6.81
CA VAL A 96 -0.67 7.81 7.87
C VAL A 96 0.36 8.86 8.28
N PHE A 97 1.00 9.50 7.30
CA PHE A 97 2.00 10.54 7.56
C PHE A 97 1.40 11.80 8.21
N SER A 98 0.21 12.24 7.77
CA SER A 98 -0.49 13.35 8.42
C SER A 98 -0.78 13.04 9.89
N TYR A 99 -1.32 11.85 10.18
CA TYR A 99 -1.61 11.45 11.56
C TYR A 99 -0.38 11.41 12.46
N LEU A 100 0.76 10.93 11.94
CA LEU A 100 2.01 10.91 12.69
C LEU A 100 2.58 12.31 12.90
N GLY A 101 2.44 13.22 11.92
CA GLY A 101 2.81 14.63 12.05
C GLY A 101 2.00 15.35 13.13
N ASP A 102 0.70 15.11 13.18
CA ASP A 102 -0.21 15.67 14.19
C ASP A 102 0.11 15.17 15.62
N LYS A 103 0.77 14.01 15.76
CA LYS A 103 1.20 13.46 17.06
C LYS A 103 2.51 14.04 17.59
N LEU A 104 3.33 14.61 16.70
CA LEU A 104 4.67 15.11 17.01
C LEU A 104 4.70 16.64 17.23
N SER A 105 3.56 17.32 17.05
CA SER A 105 3.36 18.75 17.33
C SER A 105 2.64 18.93 18.67
#